data_AF-D1YW42-F1
#
_entry.id   AF-D1YW42-F1
#
_cell.length_a   1.000
_cell.length_b   1.000
_cell.length_c   1.000
_cell.angle_alpha   90.00
_cell.angle_beta   90.00
_cell.angle_gamma   90.00
#
_symmetry.space_group_name_H-M   'P 1'
#
loop_
_entity.id
_entity.type
_entity.pdbx_description
1 polymer ?
#
loop_
_entity_poly.entity_id
_entity_poly.type
_entity_poly.pdbx_seq_one_letter_code
_entity_poly.pdbx_strand_id
1 'polypeptide(L)'
;MSWLYAFKPFKDQALRSISHTLFAMRVTPNMVTICGLFMSLIAGVLAASGHLYAGIFFFMIGACLDAIDGSLARACGLCSEFGRYFDSACDRISELAFIAGAVIGGAPVLAFAVIAGSVLLMASRINNHIKGLNSNAATFGRPERIALLVAGLLSPAPYNIAIFLVAGLLCVVSSAQVLASGMRIRAVIRPQ
;
A
#
# COMPACT_ATOMS: atom_id res chain seq x y z
N MET A 1 -15.33 4.31 0.44
CA MET A 1 -14.22 3.72 1.22
C MET A 1 -13.99 2.31 0.71
N SER A 2 -12.75 1.80 0.77
CA SER A 2 -12.45 0.44 0.29
C SER A 2 -13.07 -0.59 1.24
N TRP A 3 -13.49 -1.72 0.68
CA TRP A 3 -14.20 -2.76 1.43
C TRP A 3 -13.33 -3.38 2.53
N LEU A 4 -12.06 -3.61 2.25
CA LEU A 4 -11.13 -4.15 3.25
C LEU A 4 -10.74 -3.12 4.30
N TYR A 5 -10.89 -1.82 4.00
CA TYR A 5 -10.67 -0.75 4.99
C TYR A 5 -11.71 -0.78 6.12
N ALA A 6 -12.88 -1.39 5.91
CA ALA A 6 -13.89 -1.56 6.95
C ALA A 6 -13.40 -2.42 8.13
N PHE A 7 -12.41 -3.30 7.91
CA PHE A 7 -11.81 -4.13 8.95
C PHE A 7 -10.68 -3.44 9.74
N LYS A 8 -10.34 -2.19 9.40
CA LYS A 8 -9.33 -1.40 10.10
C LYS A 8 -9.49 -1.33 11.63
N PRO A 9 -10.68 -1.08 12.23
CA PRO A 9 -10.81 -1.03 13.68
C PRO A 9 -10.53 -2.38 14.36
N PHE A 10 -10.93 -3.49 13.73
CA PHE A 10 -10.61 -4.82 14.25
C PHE A 10 -9.11 -5.10 14.21
N LYS A 11 -8.45 -4.73 13.10
CA LYS A 11 -6.99 -4.81 12.95
C LYS A 11 -6.27 -4.01 14.03
N ASP A 12 -6.65 -2.74 14.21
CA ASP A 12 -6.01 -1.84 15.18
C ASP A 12 -6.22 -2.33 16.62
N GLN A 13 -7.38 -2.92 16.93
CA GLN A 13 -7.63 -3.54 18.23
C GLN A 13 -6.78 -4.80 18.45
N ALA A 14 -6.63 -5.66 17.44
CA ALA A 14 -5.81 -6.87 17.53
C ALA A 14 -4.31 -6.55 17.68
N LEU A 15 -3.83 -5.49 17.01
CA LEU A 15 -2.43 -5.08 17.05
C LEU A 15 -2.07 -4.24 18.29
N ARG A 16 -3.06 -3.78 19.06
CA ARG A 16 -2.85 -2.84 20.17
C ARG A 16 -1.89 -3.39 21.23
N SER A 17 -2.04 -4.66 21.61
CA SER A 17 -1.14 -5.30 22.59
C SER A 17 0.31 -5.31 22.09
N ILE A 18 0.52 -5.69 20.84
CA ILE A 18 1.84 -5.71 20.20
C ILE A 18 2.42 -4.30 20.14
N SER A 19 1.62 -3.29 19.76
CA SER A 19 2.03 -1.89 19.74
C SER A 19 2.50 -1.40 21.12
N HIS A 20 1.78 -1.72 22.20
CA HIS A 20 2.20 -1.34 23.55
C HIS A 20 3.48 -2.05 24.00
N THR A 21 3.66 -3.33 23.67
CA THR A 21 4.90 -4.07 23.95
C THR A 21 6.10 -3.46 23.21
N LEU A 22 5.95 -3.17 21.91
CA LEU A 22 6.99 -2.50 21.12
C LEU A 22 7.36 -1.14 21.69
N PHE A 23 6.36 -0.36 22.09
CA PHE A 23 6.58 0.94 22.73
C PHE A 23 7.33 0.82 24.07
N ALA A 24 6.99 -0.17 24.89
CA ALA A 24 7.71 -0.45 26.15
C ALA A 24 9.19 -0.80 25.90
N MET A 25 9.50 -1.45 24.77
CA MET A 25 10.87 -1.73 24.31
C MET A 25 11.56 -0.53 23.63
N ARG A 26 10.95 0.66 23.64
CA ARG A 26 11.45 1.89 22.99
C ARG A 26 11.60 1.77 21.47
N VAL A 27 10.86 0.86 20.84
CA VAL A 27 10.82 0.74 19.37
C VAL A 27 9.97 1.88 18.80
N THR A 28 10.50 2.57 17.79
CA THR A 28 9.78 3.65 17.09
C THR A 28 9.07 3.14 15.85
N PRO A 29 7.97 3.78 15.39
CA PRO A 29 7.30 3.45 14.14
C PRO A 29 8.27 3.39 12.94
N ASN A 30 9.16 4.38 12.82
CA ASN A 30 10.12 4.44 11.71
C ASN A 30 11.08 3.25 11.68
N MET A 31 11.46 2.69 12.84
CA MET A 31 12.28 1.48 12.90
C MET A 31 11.53 0.28 12.32
N VAL A 32 10.23 0.15 12.64
CA VAL A 32 9.37 -0.90 12.09
C VAL A 32 9.20 -0.74 10.58
N THR A 33 9.01 0.50 10.09
CA THR A 33 8.96 0.81 8.66
C THR A 33 10.24 0.39 7.93
N ILE A 34 11.41 0.68 8.50
CA ILE A 34 12.72 0.27 7.94
C ILE A 34 12.84 -1.25 7.89
N CYS A 35 12.42 -1.95 8.95
CA CYS A 35 12.39 -3.41 8.94
C CYS A 35 11.45 -3.95 7.84
N GLY A 36 10.27 -3.35 7.67
CA GLY A 36 9.33 -3.71 6.61
C GLY A 36 9.89 -3.51 5.20
N LEU A 37 10.61 -2.39 5.00
CA LEU A 37 11.34 -2.12 3.76
C LEU A 37 12.41 -3.18 3.50
N PHE A 38 13.23 -3.52 4.50
CA PHE A 38 14.26 -4.54 4.36
C PHE A 38 13.69 -5.92 3.95
N MET A 39 12.56 -6.32 4.55
CA MET A 39 11.86 -7.56 4.17
C MET A 39 11.38 -7.51 2.72
N SER A 40 10.93 -6.35 2.25
CA SER A 40 10.46 -6.17 0.87
C SER A 40 11.62 -6.13 -0.14
N LEU A 41 12.81 -5.65 0.26
CA LEU A 41 14.02 -5.73 -0.56
C LEU A 41 14.48 -7.19 -0.70
N ILE A 42 14.50 -7.96 0.40
CA ILE A 42 14.77 -9.40 0.37
C ILE A 42 13.76 -10.10 -0.56
N ALA A 43 12.48 -9.74 -0.45
CA ALA A 43 11.44 -10.29 -1.30
C ALA A 43 11.71 -10.06 -2.79
N GLY A 44 12.15 -8.85 -3.17
CA GLY A 44 12.53 -8.53 -4.55
C GLY A 44 13.72 -9.36 -5.03
N VAL A 45 14.78 -9.49 -4.23
CA VAL A 45 15.95 -10.30 -4.59
C VAL A 45 15.59 -11.78 -4.77
N LEU A 46 14.77 -12.33 -3.87
CA LEU A 46 14.31 -13.72 -3.96
C LEU A 46 13.45 -13.94 -5.22
N ALA A 47 12.51 -13.03 -5.48
CA ALA A 47 11.67 -13.09 -6.66
C ALA A 47 12.51 -13.01 -7.95
N ALA A 48 13.52 -12.13 -8.01
CA ALA A 48 14.45 -12.02 -9.14
C ALA A 48 15.26 -13.31 -9.36
N SER A 49 15.57 -14.01 -8.28
CA SER A 49 16.33 -15.27 -8.29
C SER A 49 15.45 -16.49 -8.59
N GLY A 50 14.22 -16.30 -9.09
CA GLY A 50 13.27 -17.37 -9.41
C GLY A 50 12.53 -17.95 -8.19
N HIS A 51 12.79 -17.47 -6.97
CA HIS A 51 12.17 -17.95 -5.74
C HIS A 51 10.91 -17.15 -5.39
N LEU A 52 9.93 -17.14 -6.30
CA LEU A 52 8.74 -16.28 -6.21
C LEU A 52 7.93 -16.49 -4.93
N TYR A 53 7.70 -17.75 -4.51
CA TYR A 53 6.93 -18.04 -3.28
C TYR A 53 7.61 -17.50 -2.02
N ALA A 54 8.93 -17.64 -1.93
CA ALA A 54 9.70 -17.06 -0.84
C ALA A 54 9.66 -15.53 -0.90
N GLY A 55 9.76 -14.95 -2.11
CA GLY A 55 9.56 -13.52 -2.34
C GLY A 55 8.21 -13.03 -1.81
N ILE A 56 7.10 -13.68 -2.20
CA ILE A 56 5.75 -13.36 -1.72
C ILE A 56 5.68 -13.43 -0.19
N PHE A 57 6.25 -14.47 0.42
CA PHE A 57 6.26 -14.64 1.86
C PHE A 57 6.93 -13.45 2.59
N PHE A 58 8.15 -13.07 2.17
CA PHE A 58 8.85 -11.93 2.76
C PHE A 58 8.16 -10.58 2.48
N PHE A 59 7.56 -10.43 1.29
CA PHE A 59 6.78 -9.23 0.96
C PHE A 59 5.56 -9.09 1.88
N MET A 60 4.86 -10.20 2.15
CA MET A 60 3.72 -10.20 3.07
C MET A 60 4.15 -9.90 4.52
N ILE A 61 5.32 -10.37 4.97
CA ILE A 61 5.88 -9.96 6.26
C ILE A 61 6.10 -8.43 6.29
N GLY A 62 6.69 -7.87 5.23
CA GLY A 62 6.87 -6.42 5.10
C GLY A 62 5.55 -5.65 5.20
N ALA A 63 4.50 -6.11 4.50
CA ALA A 63 3.17 -5.53 4.56
C ALA A 63 2.51 -5.65 5.95
N CYS A 64 2.81 -6.71 6.71
CA CYS A 64 2.37 -6.85 8.10
C CYS A 64 3.09 -5.87 9.03
N LEU A 65 4.40 -5.67 8.85
CA LEU A 65 5.18 -4.72 9.65
C LEU A 65 4.68 -3.28 9.46
N ASP A 66 4.34 -2.91 8.23
CA ASP A 66 3.67 -1.65 7.91
C ASP A 66 2.31 -1.50 8.61
N ALA A 67 1.51 -2.57 8.66
CA ALA A 67 0.27 -2.50 9.42
C ALA A 67 0.50 -2.25 10.92
N ILE A 68 1.62 -2.74 11.47
CA ILE A 68 2.04 -2.58 12.86
C ILE A 68 2.60 -1.17 13.11
N ASP A 69 3.42 -0.61 12.22
CA ASP A 69 4.02 0.71 12.43
C ASP A 69 2.96 1.82 12.52
N GLY A 70 1.93 1.76 11.68
CA GLY A 70 0.84 2.72 11.68
C GLY A 70 -0.04 2.54 12.91
N SER A 71 -0.23 1.30 13.37
CA SER A 71 -0.91 1.01 14.64
C SER A 71 -0.13 1.57 15.82
N LEU A 72 1.19 1.35 15.85
CA LEU A 72 2.10 1.84 16.89
C LEU A 72 2.10 3.37 16.96
N ALA A 73 2.19 4.04 15.81
CA ALA A 73 2.14 5.50 15.74
C ALA A 73 0.84 6.06 16.33
N ARG A 74 -0.32 5.44 16.02
CA ARG A 74 -1.64 5.87 16.51
C ARG A 74 -1.85 5.55 17.99
N ALA A 75 -1.55 4.32 18.41
CA ALA A 75 -1.81 3.84 19.76
C ALA A 75 -0.93 4.52 20.82
N CYS A 76 0.29 4.94 20.44
CA CYS A 76 1.27 5.52 21.36
C CYS A 76 1.47 7.03 21.18
N GLY A 77 0.65 7.70 20.35
CA GLY A 77 0.74 9.14 20.14
C GLY A 77 2.03 9.61 19.45
N LEU A 78 2.65 8.73 18.65
CA LEU A 78 3.91 9.00 17.93
C LEU A 78 3.71 9.42 16.47
N CYS A 79 2.48 9.79 16.09
CA CYS A 79 2.16 10.29 14.75
C CYS A 79 2.93 11.58 14.46
N SER A 80 3.68 11.62 13.35
CA SER A 80 4.38 12.81 12.86
C SER A 80 4.19 13.00 11.37
N GLU A 81 4.35 14.24 10.88
CA GLU A 81 4.26 14.52 9.44
C GLU A 81 5.39 13.83 8.66
N PHE A 82 6.61 13.90 9.20
CA PHE A 82 7.76 13.18 8.66
C PHE A 82 7.50 11.67 8.57
N GLY A 83 6.98 11.06 9.65
CA GLY A 83 6.68 9.63 9.66
C GLY A 83 5.66 9.23 8.60
N ARG A 84 4.59 10.02 8.41
CA ARG A 84 3.60 9.77 7.34
C ARG A 84 4.20 9.83 5.93
N TYR A 85 5.10 10.78 5.69
CA TYR A 85 5.81 10.89 4.42
C TYR A 85 6.79 9.73 4.21
N PHE A 86 7.57 9.42 5.24
CA PHE A 86 8.56 8.34 5.24
C PHE A 86 7.90 6.98 4.97
N ASP A 87 6.82 6.67 5.68
CA ASP A 87 5.98 5.48 5.47
C ASP A 87 5.49 5.37 4.02
N SER A 88 4.89 6.45 3.50
CA SER A 88 4.42 6.50 2.11
C SER A 88 5.53 6.32 1.08
N ALA A 89 6.75 6.78 1.36
CA ALA A 89 7.91 6.61 0.47
C ALA A 89 8.43 5.17 0.52
N CYS A 90 8.63 4.62 1.73
CA CYS A 90 9.05 3.24 1.94
C CYS A 90 8.08 2.25 1.29
N ASP A 91 6.78 2.51 1.37
CA ASP A 91 5.74 1.75 0.68
C ASP A 91 5.96 1.62 -0.82
N ARG A 92 6.32 2.73 -1.48
CA ARG A 92 6.55 2.74 -2.93
C ARG A 92 7.83 2.02 -3.29
N ILE A 93 8.88 2.18 -2.48
CA ILE A 93 10.14 1.46 -2.68
C ILE A 93 9.94 -0.04 -2.48
N SER A 94 9.22 -0.46 -1.44
CA SER A 94 8.88 -1.85 -1.15
C SER A 94 8.07 -2.49 -2.27
N GLU A 95 6.99 -1.84 -2.72
CA GLU A 95 6.19 -2.31 -3.86
C GLU A 95 7.04 -2.41 -5.14
N LEU A 96 7.88 -1.39 -5.41
CA LEU A 96 8.71 -1.36 -6.62
C LEU A 96 9.75 -2.47 -6.61
N ALA A 97 10.48 -2.63 -5.51
CA ALA A 97 11.55 -3.61 -5.38
C ALA A 97 11.00 -5.04 -5.57
N PHE A 98 9.87 -5.35 -4.94
CA PHE A 98 9.25 -6.65 -5.08
C PHE A 98 8.73 -6.91 -6.51
N ILE A 99 8.01 -5.95 -7.10
CA ILE A 99 7.47 -6.08 -8.46
C ILE A 99 8.60 -6.18 -9.49
N ALA A 100 9.62 -5.33 -9.38
CA ALA A 100 10.78 -5.38 -10.27
C ALA A 100 11.50 -6.73 -10.18
N GLY A 101 11.69 -7.23 -8.96
CA GLY A 101 12.24 -8.56 -8.74
C GLY A 101 11.39 -9.66 -9.39
N ALA A 102 10.08 -9.63 -9.20
CA ALA A 102 9.18 -10.60 -9.81
C ALA A 102 9.23 -10.57 -11.34
N VAL A 103 9.28 -9.38 -11.95
CA VAL A 103 9.39 -9.24 -13.41
C VAL A 103 10.73 -9.77 -13.93
N ILE A 104 11.84 -9.47 -13.24
CA ILE A 104 13.17 -10.04 -13.56
C ILE A 104 13.14 -11.58 -13.46
N GLY A 105 12.42 -12.10 -12.46
CA GLY A 105 12.21 -13.54 -12.26
C GLY A 105 11.24 -14.21 -13.24
N GLY A 106 10.69 -13.48 -14.21
CA GLY A 106 9.82 -14.02 -15.27
C GLY A 106 8.33 -13.67 -15.15
N ALA A 107 7.91 -12.85 -14.18
CA ALA A 107 6.54 -12.34 -14.16
C ALA A 107 6.30 -11.36 -15.33
N PRO A 108 5.06 -11.24 -15.84
CA PRO A 108 4.77 -10.34 -16.94
C PRO A 108 5.01 -8.88 -16.53
N VAL A 109 5.58 -8.09 -17.45
CA VAL A 109 5.85 -6.65 -17.28
C VAL A 109 4.59 -5.86 -16.86
N LEU A 110 3.41 -6.36 -17.21
CA LEU A 110 2.13 -5.80 -16.77
C LEU A 110 1.98 -5.70 -15.24
N ALA A 111 2.75 -6.46 -14.45
CA ALA A 111 2.78 -6.31 -13.00
C ALA A 111 3.10 -4.86 -12.55
N PHE A 112 3.85 -4.09 -13.35
CA PHE A 112 4.10 -2.68 -13.07
C PHE A 112 2.84 -1.80 -13.12
N ALA A 113 1.74 -2.24 -13.75
CA ALA A 113 0.47 -1.53 -13.72
C ALA A 113 -0.05 -1.34 -12.27
N VAL A 114 0.29 -2.27 -11.38
CA VAL A 114 -0.06 -2.21 -9.95
C VAL A 114 0.60 -1.01 -9.29
N ILE A 115 1.92 -0.86 -9.40
CA ILE A 115 2.62 0.28 -8.79
C ILE A 115 2.32 1.60 -9.49
N ALA A 116 2.13 1.60 -10.82
CA ALA A 116 1.68 2.79 -11.53
C ALA A 116 0.34 3.29 -10.96
N GLY A 117 -0.60 2.38 -10.71
CA GLY A 117 -1.87 2.68 -10.05
C GLY A 117 -1.71 3.19 -8.61
N SER A 118 -0.77 2.61 -7.87
CA SER A 118 -0.40 3.03 -6.51
C SER A 118 0.10 4.48 -6.44
N VAL A 119 0.97 4.86 -7.38
CA VAL A 119 1.48 6.22 -7.54
C VAL A 119 0.39 7.20 -7.99
N LEU A 120 -0.47 6.79 -8.93
CA LEU A 120 -1.58 7.61 -9.42
C LEU A 120 -2.59 7.94 -8.30
N LEU A 121 -2.90 6.96 -7.46
CA LEU A 121 -3.76 7.15 -6.29
C LEU A 121 -3.13 8.13 -5.29
N MET A 122 -1.83 8.00 -5.05
CA MET A 122 -1.08 8.90 -4.18
C MET A 122 -1.09 10.34 -4.73
N ALA A 123 -0.81 10.52 -6.03
CA ALA A 123 -0.85 11.82 -6.69
C ALA A 123 -2.24 12.47 -6.61
N SER A 124 -3.30 11.68 -6.80
CA SER A 124 -4.69 12.15 -6.67
C SER A 124 -5.02 12.63 -5.27
N ARG A 125 -4.53 11.93 -4.23
CA ARG A 125 -4.68 12.34 -2.83
C ARG A 125 -3.89 13.60 -2.51
N ILE A 126 -2.64 13.70 -2.98
CA ILE A 126 -1.79 14.88 -2.78
C ILE A 126 -2.43 16.11 -3.44
N ASN A 127 -2.91 16.01 -4.67
CA ASN A 127 -3.58 17.10 -5.38
C ASN A 127 -4.80 17.62 -4.62
N ASN A 128 -5.60 16.71 -4.04
CA ASN A 128 -6.72 17.09 -3.19
C ASN A 128 -6.26 17.70 -1.86
N HIS A 129 -5.20 17.18 -1.24
CA HIS A 129 -4.65 17.67 0.01
C HIS A 129 -4.14 19.11 -0.10
N ILE A 130 -3.37 19.41 -1.16
CA ILE A 130 -2.87 20.76 -1.46
C ILE A 130 -4.02 21.77 -1.62
N LYS A 131 -5.18 21.32 -2.11
CA LYS A 131 -6.39 22.15 -2.29
C LYS A 131 -7.26 22.23 -1.03
N GLY A 132 -6.89 21.55 0.06
CA GLY A 132 -7.73 21.41 1.26
C GLY A 132 -8.96 20.52 1.08
N LEU A 133 -9.02 19.74 0.00
CA LEU A 133 -10.17 18.92 -0.42
C LEU A 133 -9.98 17.44 -0.07
N ASN A 134 -9.60 17.16 1.18
CA ASN A 134 -9.29 15.80 1.63
C ASN A 134 -10.51 14.88 1.52
N SER A 135 -10.30 13.68 0.97
CA SER A 135 -11.37 12.69 0.79
C SER A 135 -10.83 11.27 0.90
N ASN A 136 -11.66 10.40 1.50
CA ASN A 136 -11.42 8.96 1.64
C ASN A 136 -12.12 8.14 0.53
N ALA A 137 -12.51 8.78 -0.58
CA ALA A 137 -13.23 8.14 -1.68
C ALA A 137 -12.28 7.35 -2.60
N ALA A 138 -11.83 6.19 -2.14
CA ALA A 138 -11.21 5.18 -3.00
C ALA A 138 -11.90 3.83 -2.73
N THR A 139 -12.40 3.18 -3.78
CA THR A 139 -13.00 1.84 -3.67
C THR A 139 -11.92 0.75 -3.74
N PHE A 140 -10.84 0.96 -4.49
CA PHE A 140 -9.68 0.07 -4.57
C PHE A 140 -8.51 0.66 -3.77
N GLY A 141 -8.25 0.08 -2.60
CA GLY A 141 -7.21 0.51 -1.67
C GLY A 141 -5.91 -0.28 -1.81
N ARG A 142 -5.01 -0.11 -0.84
CA ARG A 142 -3.75 -0.86 -0.77
C ARG A 142 -3.95 -2.36 -0.52
N PRO A 143 -4.82 -2.82 0.39
CA PRO A 143 -5.03 -4.25 0.62
C PRO A 143 -5.57 -4.98 -0.63
N GLU A 144 -6.53 -4.38 -1.33
CA GLU A 144 -7.08 -4.95 -2.57
C GLU A 144 -6.02 -5.01 -3.67
N ARG A 145 -5.16 -3.98 -3.74
CA ARG A 145 -4.04 -3.93 -4.69
C ARG A 145 -3.00 -5.01 -4.42
N ILE A 146 -2.60 -5.21 -3.17
CA ILE A 146 -1.66 -6.27 -2.78
C ILE A 146 -2.27 -7.65 -3.07
N ALA A 147 -3.57 -7.84 -2.79
CA ALA A 147 -4.26 -9.08 -3.09
C ALA A 147 -4.25 -9.41 -4.60
N LEU A 148 -4.57 -8.44 -5.47
CA LEU A 148 -4.51 -8.65 -6.93
C LEU A 148 -3.07 -8.81 -7.44
N LEU A 149 -2.09 -8.15 -6.83
CA LEU A 149 -0.67 -8.35 -7.15
C LEU A 149 -0.28 -9.82 -6.92
N VAL A 150 -0.54 -10.34 -5.72
CA VAL A 150 -0.20 -11.72 -5.37
C VAL A 150 -1.00 -12.71 -6.22
N ALA A 151 -2.30 -12.47 -6.42
CA ALA A 151 -3.13 -13.31 -7.28
C ALA A 151 -2.61 -13.35 -8.74
N GLY A 152 -2.21 -12.21 -9.28
CA GLY A 152 -1.64 -12.11 -10.63
C GLY A 152 -0.29 -12.83 -10.74
N LEU A 153 0.56 -12.74 -9.71
CA LEU A 153 1.86 -13.42 -9.68
C LEU A 153 1.73 -14.95 -9.57
N LEU A 154 0.71 -15.44 -8.86
CA LEU A 154 0.48 -16.88 -8.68
C LEU A 154 -0.32 -17.54 -9.82
N SER A 155 -0.95 -16.74 -10.68
CA SER A 155 -1.79 -17.25 -11.75
C SER A 155 -0.98 -17.60 -13.00
N PRO A 156 -1.29 -18.70 -13.70
CA PRO A 156 -0.66 -19.01 -14.98
C PRO A 156 -1.15 -18.06 -16.08
N ALA A 157 -0.38 -17.97 -17.17
CA ALA A 157 -0.83 -17.28 -18.38
C ALA A 157 -2.05 -18.01 -19.01
N PRO A 158 -3.05 -17.29 -19.53
CA PRO A 158 -3.16 -15.83 -19.68
C PRO A 158 -3.85 -15.12 -18.50
N TYR A 159 -4.25 -15.83 -17.44
CA TYR A 159 -5.02 -15.25 -16.33
C TYR A 159 -4.27 -14.15 -15.58
N ASN A 160 -2.95 -14.29 -15.44
CA ASN A 160 -2.10 -13.25 -14.85
C ASN A 160 -2.20 -11.89 -15.57
N ILE A 161 -2.20 -11.89 -16.91
CA ILE A 161 -2.35 -10.68 -17.74
C ILE A 161 -3.68 -10.01 -17.45
N ALA A 162 -4.77 -10.78 -17.45
CA ALA A 162 -6.11 -10.25 -17.16
C ALA A 162 -6.17 -9.64 -15.75
N ILE A 163 -5.61 -10.31 -14.74
CA ILE A 163 -5.59 -9.81 -13.36
C ILE A 163 -4.81 -8.49 -13.26
N PHE A 164 -3.63 -8.39 -13.88
CA PHE A 164 -2.86 -7.15 -13.85
C PHE A 164 -3.53 -5.99 -14.59
N LEU A 165 -4.22 -6.26 -15.71
CA LEU A 165 -5.03 -5.26 -16.41
C LEU A 165 -6.18 -4.77 -15.53
N VAL A 166 -6.90 -5.69 -14.88
CA VAL A 166 -7.99 -5.36 -13.95
C VAL A 166 -7.46 -4.55 -12.77
N ALA A 167 -6.33 -4.95 -12.18
CA ALA A 167 -5.69 -4.21 -11.09
C ALA A 167 -5.32 -2.78 -11.50
N GLY A 168 -4.73 -2.61 -12.68
CA GLY A 168 -4.42 -1.30 -13.25
C GLY A 168 -5.68 -0.44 -13.45
N LEU A 169 -6.72 -1.00 -14.08
CA LEU A 169 -7.99 -0.32 -14.32
C LEU A 169 -8.67 0.13 -13.02
N LEU A 170 -8.71 -0.74 -12.01
CA LEU A 170 -9.30 -0.42 -10.70
C LEU A 170 -8.55 0.70 -9.97
N CYS A 171 -7.23 0.78 -10.15
CA CYS A 171 -6.43 1.89 -9.63
C CYS A 171 -6.77 3.21 -10.33
N VAL A 172 -6.95 3.20 -11.66
CA VAL A 172 -7.37 4.37 -12.43
C VAL A 172 -8.75 4.85 -11.98
N VAL A 173 -9.72 3.93 -11.88
CA VAL A 173 -11.08 4.23 -11.41
C VAL A 173 -11.03 4.84 -10.01
N SER A 174 -10.25 4.26 -9.10
CA SER A 174 -10.15 4.76 -7.73
C SER A 174 -9.44 6.11 -7.63
N SER A 175 -8.50 6.39 -8.52
CA SER A 175 -7.85 7.71 -8.63
C SER A 175 -8.85 8.78 -9.10
N ALA A 176 -9.66 8.45 -10.11
CA ALA A 176 -10.73 9.31 -10.58
C ALA A 176 -11.79 9.56 -9.50
N GLN A 177 -12.15 8.55 -8.70
CA GLN A 177 -13.06 8.69 -7.55
C GLN A 177 -12.53 9.68 -6.51
N VAL A 178 -11.24 9.58 -6.16
CA VAL A 178 -10.60 10.52 -5.22
C VAL A 178 -10.70 11.94 -5.77
N LEU A 179 -10.33 12.17 -7.03
CA LEU A 179 -10.41 13.50 -7.64
C LEU A 179 -11.85 14.03 -7.70
N ALA A 180 -12.80 13.22 -8.16
CA ALA A 180 -14.21 13.58 -8.26
C ALA A 180 -14.82 13.93 -6.90
N SER A 181 -14.47 13.18 -5.85
CA SER A 181 -14.92 13.49 -4.49
C SER A 181 -14.36 14.82 -3.97
N GLY A 182 -13.12 15.17 -4.32
CA GLY A 182 -12.54 16.48 -4.00
C GLY A 182 -13.31 17.62 -4.68
N MET A 183 -13.71 17.45 -5.94
CA MET A 183 -14.53 18.42 -6.67
C MET A 183 -15.92 18.60 -6.05
N ARG A 184 -16.56 17.51 -5.59
CA ARG A 184 -17.85 17.58 -4.89
C ARG A 184 -17.74 18.38 -3.59
N ILE A 185 -16.67 18.17 -2.80
CA ILE A 185 -16.42 18.95 -1.58
C ILE A 185 -16.26 20.44 -1.92
N ARG A 186 -15.52 20.75 -2.99
CA ARG A 186 -15.33 22.14 -3.44
C ARG A 186 -16.65 22.83 -3.80
N ALA A 187 -17.55 22.13 -4.48
CA ALA A 187 -18.86 22.65 -4.85
C ALA A 187 -19.75 22.98 -3.64
N VAL A 188 -19.60 22.23 -2.53
CA VAL A 188 -20.32 22.50 -1.27
C VAL A 188 -19.73 23.71 -0.53
N ILE A 189 -18.40 23.86 -0.52
CA ILE A 189 -17.71 24.93 0.21
C ILE A 189 -17.78 26.28 -0.54
N ARG A 190 -17.86 26.25 -1.88
CA ARG A 190 -18.04 27.45 -2.72
C ARG A 190 -19.20 27.20 -3.70
N PRO A 191 -20.47 27.29 -3.23
CA PRO A 191 -21.58 27.39 -4.16
C PRO A 191 -21.40 28.69 -4.95
N GLN A 192 -21.41 28.60 -6.27
CA GLN A 192 -21.40 29.79 -7.14
C GLN A 192 -22.66 30.62 -6.92
#